data_AF-A0A534AQ75-F1
#
_entry.id   AF-A0A534AQ75-F1
#
_cell.length_a   1.000
_cell.length_b   1.000
_cell.length_c   1.000
_cell.angle_alpha   90.00
_cell.angle_beta   90.00
_cell.angle_gamma   90.00
#
_symmetry.space_group_name_H-M   'P 1'
#
loop_
_entity.id
_entity.type
_entity.pdbx_description
1 polymer ?
#
loop_
_entity_poly.entity_id
_entity_poly.type
_entity_poly.pdbx_seq_one_letter_code
_entity_poly.pdbx_strand_id
1 'polypeptide(L)'
;LLDKDGAAQNISWWNSFYLCPAYEQTVTYTQALVRKFMGEWEFAGLKIDGQHLNGVAPCFNPAHRHARPEVSVEKLQDFLHAIYQAATEINPEAVVEWCPCGTSYSFYNFASMNQAPASDPESSWQVRHKGKTLKALMGPSAAFAGDHVELSDGGDDFASTVGIGAIVSTKFTWPVDPKPKDSFLLTPQREALWRRWIALYNERLLPQGIYRGELYDIGFDKPETHVVEKSGRLYYAFYARRWSGPVALRGLTAGRYRVRDYFNDRELGHVSQAQPHLSLAFERFQVLEAIPL
;
A
#
# COMPACT_ATOMS: atom_id res chain seq x y z
N LEU A 1 -11.31 -27.63 -0.21
CA LEU A 1 -10.84 -28.41 -1.38
C LEU A 1 -10.06 -29.61 -0.86
N LEU A 2 -10.05 -30.71 -1.60
CA LEU A 2 -9.37 -31.94 -1.16
C LEU A 2 -8.12 -32.19 -2.00
N ASP A 3 -7.10 -32.75 -1.38
CA ASP A 3 -5.94 -33.30 -2.06
C ASP A 3 -6.22 -34.67 -2.68
N LYS A 4 -5.21 -35.24 -3.36
CA LYS A 4 -5.30 -36.52 -4.07
C LYS A 4 -5.66 -37.71 -3.16
N ASP A 5 -5.40 -37.61 -1.86
CA ASP A 5 -5.64 -38.65 -0.87
C ASP A 5 -6.98 -38.41 -0.13
N GLY A 6 -7.71 -37.36 -0.52
CA GLY A 6 -9.02 -36.99 0.02
C GLY A 6 -8.96 -36.13 1.29
N ALA A 7 -7.77 -35.69 1.71
CA ALA A 7 -7.62 -34.83 2.88
C ALA A 7 -7.89 -33.37 2.53
N ALA A 8 -8.45 -32.61 3.49
CA ALA A 8 -8.66 -31.19 3.31
C ALA A 8 -7.32 -30.44 3.29
N GLN A 9 -7.17 -29.49 2.36
CA GLN A 9 -5.99 -28.63 2.34
C GLN A 9 -6.02 -27.65 3.51
N ASN A 10 -5.02 -27.77 4.39
CA ASN A 10 -4.90 -27.02 5.63
C ASN A 10 -4.08 -25.73 5.44
N ILE A 11 -4.58 -24.63 5.98
CA ILE A 11 -3.86 -23.37 6.14
C ILE A 11 -3.41 -23.32 7.60
N SER A 12 -2.22 -23.84 7.87
CA SER A 12 -1.75 -24.11 9.24
C SER A 12 -1.64 -22.86 10.10
N TRP A 13 -1.26 -21.71 9.52
CA TRP A 13 -1.11 -20.45 10.26
C TRP A 13 -2.44 -19.94 10.81
N TRP A 14 -3.55 -20.23 10.12
CA TRP A 14 -4.90 -19.73 10.45
C TRP A 14 -5.83 -20.80 10.98
N ASN A 15 -5.34 -22.04 11.14
CA ASN A 15 -6.14 -23.19 11.57
C ASN A 15 -7.46 -23.30 10.78
N SER A 16 -7.36 -23.23 9.45
CA SER A 16 -8.50 -23.19 8.54
C SER A 16 -8.30 -24.09 7.32
N PHE A 17 -9.36 -24.34 6.57
CA PHE A 17 -9.32 -25.14 5.35
C PHE A 17 -9.48 -24.28 4.10
N TYR A 18 -8.69 -24.57 3.08
CA TYR A 18 -8.74 -23.85 1.82
C TYR A 18 -10.01 -24.22 1.02
N LEU A 19 -10.83 -23.25 0.64
CA LEU A 19 -12.02 -23.46 -0.18
C LEU A 19 -11.67 -23.50 -1.68
N CYS A 20 -12.37 -24.31 -2.48
CA CYS A 20 -12.05 -24.39 -3.91
C CYS A 20 -12.60 -23.15 -4.64
N PRO A 21 -11.75 -22.28 -5.24
CA PRO A 21 -12.24 -21.10 -5.94
C PRO A 21 -12.98 -21.44 -7.24
N ALA A 22 -12.80 -22.65 -7.79
CA ALA A 22 -13.53 -23.14 -8.95
C ALA A 22 -14.88 -23.79 -8.63
N TYR A 23 -15.22 -23.96 -7.35
CA TYR A 23 -16.47 -24.59 -6.97
C TYR A 23 -17.58 -23.55 -6.88
N GLU A 24 -18.62 -23.70 -7.71
CA GLU A 24 -19.70 -22.72 -7.85
C GLU A 24 -20.29 -22.28 -6.50
N GLN A 25 -20.56 -23.23 -5.60
CA GLN A 25 -21.13 -22.88 -4.29
C GLN A 25 -20.19 -22.03 -3.43
N THR A 26 -18.87 -22.22 -3.54
CA THR A 26 -17.89 -21.35 -2.87
C THR A 26 -17.98 -19.94 -3.43
N VAL A 27 -18.01 -19.79 -4.75
CA VAL A 27 -18.11 -18.47 -5.41
C VAL A 27 -19.42 -17.76 -5.02
N THR A 28 -20.55 -18.44 -5.18
CA THR A 28 -21.88 -17.87 -4.88
C THR A 28 -22.03 -17.49 -3.42
N TYR A 29 -21.54 -18.33 -2.50
CA TYR A 29 -21.57 -18.03 -1.08
C TYR A 29 -20.72 -16.79 -0.74
N THR A 30 -19.51 -16.69 -1.29
CA THR A 30 -18.65 -15.53 -1.05
C THR A 30 -19.26 -14.25 -1.62
N GLN A 31 -19.84 -14.28 -2.82
CA GLN A 31 -20.56 -13.13 -3.36
C GLN A 31 -21.77 -12.73 -2.50
N ALA A 32 -22.50 -13.69 -1.93
CA ALA A 32 -23.58 -13.40 -1.00
C ALA A 32 -23.09 -12.71 0.29
N LEU A 33 -21.91 -13.09 0.80
CA LEU A 33 -21.27 -12.38 1.91
C LEU A 33 -20.93 -10.93 1.53
N VAL A 34 -20.38 -10.69 0.34
CA VAL A 34 -20.11 -9.33 -0.14
C VAL A 34 -21.40 -8.49 -0.18
N ARG A 35 -22.47 -9.04 -0.76
CA ARG A 35 -23.79 -8.36 -0.80
C ARG A 35 -24.33 -8.06 0.59
N LYS A 36 -24.12 -8.96 1.55
CA LYS A 36 -24.49 -8.73 2.94
C LYS A 36 -23.65 -7.62 3.57
N PHE A 37 -22.32 -7.72 3.50
CA PHE A 37 -21.41 -6.79 4.15
C PHE A 37 -21.51 -5.36 3.59
N MET A 38 -21.62 -5.23 2.27
CA MET A 38 -21.63 -3.92 1.62
C MET A 38 -23.03 -3.42 1.31
N GLY A 39 -23.96 -4.31 0.95
CA GLY A 39 -25.33 -3.94 0.58
C GLY A 39 -26.29 -3.83 1.77
N GLU A 40 -26.13 -4.67 2.80
CA GLU A 40 -26.99 -4.62 4.00
C GLU A 40 -26.34 -3.90 5.17
N TRP A 41 -25.03 -4.09 5.40
CA TRP A 41 -24.30 -3.44 6.50
C TRP A 41 -23.58 -2.16 6.08
N GLU A 42 -23.66 -1.80 4.81
CA GLU A 42 -23.19 -0.51 4.27
C GLU A 42 -21.67 -0.28 4.45
N PHE A 43 -20.87 -1.35 4.52
CA PHE A 43 -19.42 -1.20 4.52
C PHE A 43 -18.92 -0.61 3.19
N ALA A 44 -18.06 0.42 3.28
CA ALA A 44 -17.55 1.15 2.12
C ALA A 44 -16.50 0.39 1.29
N GLY A 45 -16.01 -0.75 1.78
CA GLY A 45 -14.95 -1.49 1.14
C GLY A 45 -14.59 -2.78 1.88
N LEU A 46 -13.66 -3.52 1.32
CA LEU A 46 -13.19 -4.82 1.79
C LEU A 46 -11.67 -4.83 1.85
N LYS A 47 -11.11 -5.14 3.02
CA LYS A 47 -9.74 -5.63 3.15
C LYS A 47 -9.80 -7.14 3.31
N ILE A 48 -9.29 -7.86 2.32
CA ILE A 48 -9.36 -9.31 2.27
C ILE A 48 -7.96 -9.85 2.44
N ASP A 49 -7.76 -10.49 3.58
CA ASP A 49 -6.48 -11.04 4.01
C ASP A 49 -6.47 -12.55 3.75
N GLY A 50 -5.31 -13.12 3.45
CA GLY A 50 -5.23 -14.56 3.19
C GLY A 50 -3.83 -15.10 3.01
N GLN A 51 -3.51 -16.15 3.76
CA GLN A 51 -2.38 -17.00 3.40
C GLN A 51 -2.70 -17.70 2.08
N HIS A 52 -1.79 -17.58 1.10
CA HIS A 52 -1.96 -18.08 -0.25
C HIS A 52 -3.08 -17.40 -1.07
N LEU A 53 -3.29 -16.09 -0.95
CA LEU A 53 -4.09 -15.34 -1.96
C LEU A 53 -3.49 -15.39 -3.37
N ASN A 54 -2.19 -15.68 -3.47
CA ASN A 54 -1.47 -15.75 -4.74
C ASN A 54 -1.53 -17.12 -5.42
N GLY A 55 -2.09 -18.15 -4.77
CA GLY A 55 -2.10 -19.49 -5.32
C GLY A 55 -2.94 -20.46 -4.51
N VAL A 56 -3.48 -21.45 -5.19
CA VAL A 56 -4.28 -22.52 -4.57
C VAL A 56 -3.77 -23.87 -5.05
N ALA A 57 -3.95 -24.91 -4.25
CA ALA A 57 -3.63 -26.27 -4.66
C ALA A 57 -4.67 -26.83 -5.66
N PRO A 58 -4.29 -27.82 -6.50
CA PRO A 58 -5.25 -28.56 -7.31
C PRO A 58 -6.33 -29.24 -6.44
N CYS A 59 -7.57 -29.25 -6.92
CA CYS A 59 -8.72 -29.77 -6.18
C CYS A 59 -9.15 -31.14 -6.71
N PHE A 60 -8.94 -32.18 -5.91
CA PHE A 60 -9.31 -33.57 -6.23
C PHE A 60 -10.69 -33.96 -5.66
N ASN A 61 -11.47 -33.03 -5.12
CA ASN A 61 -12.76 -33.35 -4.53
C ASN A 61 -13.76 -33.82 -5.60
N PRO A 62 -14.20 -35.11 -5.62
CA PRO A 62 -15.11 -35.62 -6.64
C PRO A 62 -16.48 -34.92 -6.61
N ALA A 63 -16.90 -34.39 -5.46
CA ALA A 63 -18.15 -33.63 -5.35
C ALA A 63 -18.14 -32.34 -6.17
N HIS A 64 -16.96 -31.76 -6.44
CA HIS A 64 -16.83 -30.52 -7.21
C HIS A 64 -16.82 -30.75 -8.73
N ARG A 65 -16.68 -32.01 -9.19
CA ARG A 65 -16.81 -32.43 -10.60
C ARG A 65 -15.96 -31.62 -11.59
N HIS A 66 -14.74 -31.24 -11.21
CA HIS A 66 -13.80 -30.58 -12.11
C HIS A 66 -13.36 -31.54 -13.23
N ALA A 67 -13.14 -31.01 -14.44
CA ALA A 67 -12.61 -31.81 -15.56
C ALA A 67 -11.17 -32.31 -15.30
N ARG A 68 -10.39 -31.53 -14.54
CA ARG A 68 -9.08 -31.87 -14.00
C ARG A 68 -8.83 -31.11 -12.68
N PRO A 69 -7.95 -31.58 -11.78
CA PRO A 69 -7.71 -30.93 -10.50
C PRO A 69 -7.22 -29.48 -10.62
N GLU A 70 -6.47 -29.15 -11.67
CA GLU A 70 -5.85 -27.84 -11.90
C GLU A 70 -6.87 -26.73 -12.20
N VAL A 71 -8.13 -27.09 -12.48
CA VAL A 71 -9.20 -26.10 -12.67
C VAL A 71 -9.33 -25.19 -11.45
N SER A 72 -9.06 -25.66 -10.23
CA SER A 72 -9.02 -24.79 -9.04
C SER A 72 -7.94 -23.71 -9.14
N VAL A 73 -6.76 -24.05 -9.66
CA VAL A 73 -5.63 -23.14 -9.83
C VAL A 73 -5.95 -22.12 -10.92
N GLU A 74 -6.42 -22.62 -12.07
CA GLU A 74 -6.75 -21.81 -13.24
C GLU A 74 -7.95 -20.89 -13.02
N LYS A 75 -8.76 -21.09 -11.98
CA LYS A 75 -9.95 -20.26 -11.67
C LYS A 75 -9.78 -19.33 -10.48
N LEU A 76 -8.58 -19.29 -9.88
CA LEU A 76 -8.33 -18.40 -8.75
C LEU A 76 -8.62 -16.94 -9.09
N GLN A 77 -8.12 -16.44 -10.23
CA GLN A 77 -8.37 -15.05 -10.62
C GLN A 77 -9.85 -14.76 -10.91
N ASP A 78 -10.59 -15.73 -11.47
CA ASP A 78 -12.03 -15.58 -11.71
C ASP A 78 -12.80 -15.43 -10.39
N PHE A 79 -12.39 -16.18 -9.35
CA PHE A 79 -12.97 -16.07 -8.02
C PHE A 79 -12.70 -14.70 -7.38
N LEU A 80 -11.46 -14.22 -7.44
CA LEU A 80 -11.11 -12.89 -6.92
C LEU A 80 -11.86 -11.79 -7.70
N HIS A 81 -11.99 -11.94 -9.01
CA HIS A 81 -12.72 -11.00 -9.85
C HIS A 81 -14.21 -10.99 -9.53
N ALA A 82 -14.82 -12.15 -9.28
CA ALA A 82 -16.22 -12.25 -8.88
C ALA A 82 -16.52 -11.51 -7.56
N ILE A 83 -15.56 -11.47 -6.63
CA ILE A 83 -15.64 -10.71 -5.37
C ILE A 83 -15.54 -9.21 -5.67
N TYR A 84 -14.56 -8.80 -6.46
CA TYR A 84 -14.36 -7.41 -6.88
C TYR A 84 -15.58 -6.84 -7.61
N GLN A 85 -16.14 -7.60 -8.56
CA GLN A 85 -17.35 -7.22 -9.28
C GLN A 85 -18.54 -7.10 -8.34
N ALA A 86 -18.76 -8.08 -7.45
CA ALA A 86 -19.86 -8.01 -6.48
C ALA A 86 -19.76 -6.76 -5.58
N ALA A 87 -18.55 -6.35 -5.20
CA ALA A 87 -18.33 -5.14 -4.40
C ALA A 87 -18.58 -3.86 -5.22
N THR A 88 -18.04 -3.79 -6.45
CA THR A 88 -18.11 -2.59 -7.29
C THR A 88 -19.46 -2.38 -7.99
N GLU A 89 -20.26 -3.43 -8.16
CA GLU A 89 -21.67 -3.34 -8.58
C GLU A 89 -22.55 -2.69 -7.50
N ILE A 90 -22.24 -2.91 -6.22
CA ILE A 90 -22.94 -2.29 -5.09
C ILE A 90 -22.51 -0.83 -4.94
N ASN A 91 -21.19 -0.59 -4.97
CA ASN A 91 -20.62 0.73 -4.89
C ASN A 91 -19.42 0.85 -5.85
N PRO A 92 -19.51 1.64 -6.94
CA PRO A 92 -18.40 1.86 -7.85
C PRO A 92 -17.15 2.47 -7.21
N GLU A 93 -17.29 3.11 -6.04
CA GLU A 93 -16.20 3.68 -5.24
C GLU A 93 -15.70 2.72 -4.14
N ALA A 94 -16.16 1.48 -4.11
CA ALA A 94 -15.75 0.49 -3.12
C ALA A 94 -14.23 0.29 -3.13
N VAL A 95 -13.59 0.42 -1.98
CA VAL A 95 -12.16 0.07 -1.84
C VAL A 95 -12.04 -1.44 -1.68
N VAL A 96 -11.36 -2.11 -2.60
CA VAL A 96 -11.10 -3.56 -2.54
C VAL A 96 -9.60 -3.77 -2.45
N GLU A 97 -9.17 -4.27 -1.30
CA GLU A 97 -7.78 -4.46 -0.91
C GLU A 97 -7.49 -5.96 -0.73
N TRP A 98 -6.50 -6.51 -1.46
CA TRP A 98 -5.98 -7.86 -1.23
C TRP A 98 -4.69 -7.80 -0.42
N CYS A 99 -4.64 -8.47 0.72
CA CYS A 99 -3.46 -8.53 1.58
C CYS A 99 -2.91 -9.97 1.60
N PRO A 100 -1.83 -10.28 0.87
CA PRO A 100 -1.27 -11.64 0.80
C PRO A 100 -0.33 -11.96 1.99
N CYS A 101 -0.68 -11.49 3.20
CA CYS A 101 0.05 -11.68 4.47
C CYS A 101 1.58 -11.53 4.36
N GLY A 102 2.07 -10.37 3.91
CA GLY A 102 3.52 -10.11 3.80
C GLY A 102 4.16 -10.51 2.48
N THR A 103 3.58 -11.49 1.76
CA THR A 103 4.17 -12.06 0.55
C THR A 103 4.09 -11.13 -0.66
N SER A 104 4.88 -11.41 -1.71
CA SER A 104 4.83 -10.66 -2.96
C SER A 104 3.48 -10.83 -3.65
N TYR A 105 2.98 -9.79 -4.31
CA TYR A 105 1.72 -9.88 -5.04
C TYR A 105 1.83 -10.72 -6.31
N SER A 106 0.78 -11.49 -6.59
CA SER A 106 0.52 -12.04 -7.91
C SER A 106 -0.01 -10.97 -8.85
N PHE A 107 0.67 -10.75 -9.98
CA PHE A 107 0.22 -9.82 -11.03
C PHE A 107 -1.19 -10.15 -11.55
N TYR A 108 -1.57 -11.43 -11.54
CA TYR A 108 -2.89 -11.89 -11.97
C TYR A 108 -4.03 -11.36 -11.09
N ASN A 109 -3.73 -10.96 -9.85
CA ASN A 109 -4.74 -10.45 -8.91
C ASN A 109 -5.01 -8.94 -9.11
N PHE A 110 -4.16 -8.22 -9.85
CA PHE A 110 -4.25 -6.75 -9.97
C PHE A 110 -5.51 -6.26 -10.67
N ALA A 111 -6.11 -7.07 -11.54
CA ALA A 111 -7.39 -6.75 -12.17
C ALA A 111 -8.60 -6.87 -11.22
N SER A 112 -8.39 -7.36 -10.00
CA SER A 112 -9.45 -7.61 -9.02
C SER A 112 -9.28 -6.79 -7.74
N MET A 113 -8.44 -5.76 -7.73
CA MET A 113 -8.29 -4.80 -6.65
C MET A 113 -8.08 -3.40 -7.20
N ASN A 114 -8.41 -2.41 -6.39
CA ASN A 114 -8.15 -1.01 -6.71
C ASN A 114 -7.25 -0.32 -5.67
N GLN A 115 -6.88 -1.02 -4.58
CA GLN A 115 -5.89 -0.56 -3.62
C GLN A 115 -4.97 -1.73 -3.22
N ALA A 116 -3.65 -1.53 -3.31
CA ALA A 116 -2.66 -2.51 -2.86
C ALA A 116 -2.06 -2.08 -1.51
N PRO A 117 -2.09 -2.89 -0.44
CA PRO A 117 -1.41 -2.56 0.80
C PRO A 117 0.08 -2.93 0.74
N ALA A 118 0.88 -2.32 1.62
CA ALA A 118 2.24 -2.79 1.86
C ALA A 118 2.23 -4.25 2.34
N SER A 119 1.14 -4.69 2.97
CA SER A 119 0.91 -6.06 3.46
C SER A 119 1.98 -6.45 4.44
N ASP A 120 1.69 -6.23 5.72
CA ASP A 120 2.55 -6.56 6.87
C ASP A 120 4.03 -6.17 6.65
N PRO A 121 4.34 -4.89 6.36
CA PRO A 121 5.71 -4.46 6.22
C PRO A 121 6.46 -4.61 7.56
N GLU A 122 7.70 -5.09 7.52
CA GLU A 122 8.55 -5.21 8.72
C GLU A 122 9.53 -4.04 8.85
N SER A 123 9.52 -3.11 7.89
CA SER A 123 10.36 -1.92 7.92
C SER A 123 9.81 -0.81 7.05
N SER A 124 10.25 0.40 7.34
CA SER A 124 9.99 1.56 6.48
C SER A 124 10.52 1.40 5.06
N TRP A 125 11.63 0.69 4.88
CA TRP A 125 12.17 0.38 3.55
C TRP A 125 11.21 -0.53 2.76
N GLN A 126 10.60 -1.55 3.40
CA GLN A 126 9.61 -2.40 2.73
C GLN A 126 8.39 -1.60 2.26
N VAL A 127 7.91 -0.63 3.06
CA VAL A 127 6.82 0.27 2.65
C VAL A 127 7.17 0.97 1.34
N ARG A 128 8.35 1.61 1.28
CA ARG A 128 8.79 2.37 0.10
C ARG A 128 9.08 1.48 -1.11
N HIS A 129 9.78 0.37 -0.89
CA HIS A 129 10.16 -0.57 -1.94
C HIS A 129 8.93 -1.25 -2.56
N LYS A 130 7.99 -1.74 -1.74
CA LYS A 130 6.73 -2.32 -2.23
C LYS A 130 5.89 -1.27 -2.96
N GLY A 131 5.79 -0.06 -2.42
CA GLY A 131 5.09 1.04 -3.06
C GLY A 131 5.65 1.41 -4.43
N LYS A 132 6.99 1.53 -4.54
CA LYS A 132 7.67 1.74 -5.83
C LYS A 132 7.37 0.63 -6.83
N THR A 133 7.48 -0.62 -6.39
CA THR A 133 7.26 -1.80 -7.24
C THR A 133 5.82 -1.86 -7.74
N LEU A 134 4.85 -1.67 -6.85
CA LEU A 134 3.42 -1.75 -7.19
C LEU A 134 3.00 -0.58 -8.09
N LYS A 135 3.49 0.64 -7.85
CA LYS A 135 3.25 1.77 -8.77
C LYS A 135 3.94 1.58 -10.13
N ALA A 136 5.06 0.87 -10.20
CA ALA A 136 5.66 0.51 -11.48
C ALA A 136 4.81 -0.52 -12.26
N LEU A 137 4.19 -1.48 -11.57
CA LEU A 137 3.40 -2.54 -12.20
C LEU A 137 1.96 -2.15 -12.51
N MET A 138 1.31 -1.40 -11.61
CA MET A 138 -0.09 -0.99 -11.69
C MET A 138 -0.29 0.42 -12.27
N GLY A 139 0.80 1.18 -12.42
CA GLY A 139 0.81 2.55 -12.93
C GLY A 139 1.16 3.58 -11.86
N PRO A 140 1.75 4.72 -12.26
CA PRO A 140 2.32 5.69 -11.32
C PRO A 140 1.27 6.39 -10.44
N SER A 141 -0.01 6.34 -10.82
CA SER A 141 -1.16 6.82 -10.05
C SER A 141 -1.85 5.74 -9.23
N ALA A 142 -1.34 4.51 -9.19
CA ALA A 142 -1.99 3.41 -8.48
C ALA A 142 -2.12 3.72 -6.99
N ALA A 143 -3.30 3.42 -6.43
CA ALA A 143 -3.55 3.54 -5.00
C ALA A 143 -2.78 2.43 -4.26
N PHE A 144 -1.85 2.88 -3.43
CA PHE A 144 -1.05 2.02 -2.57
C PHE A 144 -1.23 2.49 -1.13
N ALA A 145 -1.59 1.59 -0.23
CA ALA A 145 -1.65 1.87 1.20
C ALA A 145 -0.34 1.46 1.84
N GLY A 146 0.26 2.35 2.65
CA GLY A 146 1.48 2.03 3.40
C GLY A 146 1.29 0.99 4.50
N ASP A 147 0.05 0.50 4.67
CA ASP A 147 -0.42 -0.28 5.81
C ASP A 147 -0.29 0.52 7.13
N HIS A 148 -0.46 -0.15 8.27
CA HIS A 148 -0.35 0.50 9.58
C HIS A 148 1.06 1.05 9.82
N VAL A 149 1.17 2.36 10.12
CA VAL A 149 2.47 3.00 10.41
C VAL A 149 3.18 2.34 11.59
N GLU A 150 2.44 1.71 12.49
CA GLU A 150 2.99 1.07 13.67
C GLU A 150 3.89 -0.13 13.36
N LEU A 151 3.81 -0.65 12.12
CA LEU A 151 4.70 -1.68 11.58
C LEU A 151 5.95 -1.11 10.88
N SER A 152 6.00 0.20 10.66
CA SER A 152 7.18 0.89 10.11
C SER A 152 8.27 1.09 11.17
N ASP A 153 9.47 1.54 10.74
CA ASP A 153 10.60 1.73 11.65
C ASP A 153 10.24 2.75 12.75
N GLY A 154 10.36 2.33 14.01
CA GLY A 154 9.99 3.15 15.18
C GLY A 154 8.49 3.25 15.45
N GLY A 155 7.64 2.67 14.60
CA GLY A 155 6.18 2.73 14.69
C GLY A 155 5.61 4.13 14.48
N ASP A 156 6.37 5.02 13.83
CA ASP A 156 6.03 6.44 13.66
C ASP A 156 6.45 7.03 12.30
N ASP A 157 6.93 6.21 11.35
CA ASP A 157 7.46 6.68 10.07
C ASP A 157 6.38 6.89 8.99
N PHE A 158 5.60 7.95 9.14
CA PHE A 158 4.69 8.43 8.10
C PHE A 158 5.40 8.90 6.84
N ALA A 159 6.64 9.40 6.97
CA ALA A 159 7.36 9.98 5.85
C ALA A 159 7.53 8.94 4.75
N SER A 160 7.75 7.66 5.11
CA SER A 160 7.86 6.56 4.15
C SER A 160 6.61 6.32 3.32
N THR A 161 5.42 6.51 3.89
CA THR A 161 4.14 6.38 3.15
C THR A 161 3.81 7.66 2.39
N VAL A 162 3.91 8.82 3.04
CA VAL A 162 3.58 10.12 2.44
C VAL A 162 4.49 10.43 1.25
N GLY A 163 5.81 10.22 1.40
CA GLY A 163 6.81 10.63 0.42
C GLY A 163 6.79 9.86 -0.90
N ILE A 164 6.13 8.69 -0.94
CA ILE A 164 5.89 7.94 -2.18
C ILE A 164 4.49 8.19 -2.75
N GLY A 165 3.70 9.09 -2.15
CA GLY A 165 2.31 9.33 -2.57
C GLY A 165 1.42 8.12 -2.30
N ALA A 166 1.52 7.57 -1.09
CA ALA A 166 0.72 6.44 -0.63
C ALA A 166 -0.28 6.86 0.46
N ILE A 167 -1.30 6.02 0.64
CA ILE A 167 -2.39 6.22 1.59
C ILE A 167 -1.90 5.83 2.97
N VAL A 168 -2.01 6.76 3.93
CA VAL A 168 -1.62 6.53 5.32
C VAL A 168 -2.68 5.73 6.06
N SER A 169 -2.25 4.84 6.95
CA SER A 169 -3.14 4.05 7.81
C SER A 169 -2.50 3.86 9.18
N THR A 170 -3.32 3.70 10.21
CA THR A 170 -2.87 3.49 11.59
C THR A 170 -3.70 2.39 12.25
N LYS A 171 -3.08 1.67 13.18
CA LYS A 171 -3.71 0.70 14.07
C LYS A 171 -3.14 0.91 15.46
N PHE A 172 -3.91 1.58 16.30
CA PHE A 172 -3.52 1.88 17.67
C PHE A 172 -4.55 1.37 18.67
N THR A 173 -4.09 1.19 19.90
CA THR A 173 -4.95 0.89 21.05
C THR A 173 -5.46 2.20 21.64
N TRP A 174 -6.79 2.32 21.76
CA TRP A 174 -7.42 3.52 22.31
C TRP A 174 -7.15 3.62 23.82
N PRO A 175 -6.68 4.76 24.35
CA PRO A 175 -6.13 4.81 25.72
C PRO A 175 -7.13 4.54 26.84
N VAL A 176 -8.43 4.66 26.56
CA VAL A 176 -9.51 4.43 27.53
C VAL A 176 -10.13 3.04 27.42
N ASP A 177 -9.64 2.18 26.51
CA ASP A 177 -10.11 0.81 26.43
C ASP A 177 -9.71 0.05 27.72
N PRO A 178 -10.65 -0.62 28.41
CA PRO A 178 -10.40 -1.32 29.67
C PRO A 178 -9.38 -2.46 29.58
N LYS A 179 -8.93 -2.86 28.38
CA LYS A 179 -7.92 -3.92 28.18
C LYS A 179 -6.88 -3.51 27.14
N PRO A 180 -6.03 -2.51 27.38
CA PRO A 180 -4.91 -2.29 26.50
C PRO A 180 -3.94 -3.45 26.72
N LYS A 181 -3.89 -4.40 25.78
CA LYS A 181 -2.64 -5.12 25.55
C LYS A 181 -1.69 -4.04 25.01
N ASP A 182 -0.51 -3.85 25.61
CA ASP A 182 0.43 -2.75 25.35
C ASP A 182 0.86 -2.55 23.86
N SER A 183 0.36 -3.36 22.94
CA SER A 183 0.55 -3.16 21.51
C SER A 183 -0.03 -1.82 21.07
N PHE A 184 0.83 -0.94 20.56
CA PHE A 184 0.45 0.27 19.82
C PHE A 184 -0.45 1.27 20.58
N LEU A 185 -0.25 1.47 21.89
CA LEU A 185 -0.98 2.48 22.66
C LEU A 185 -0.85 3.90 22.05
N LEU A 186 -1.97 4.61 21.93
CA LEU A 186 -2.02 6.00 21.49
C LEU A 186 -1.66 6.97 22.62
N THR A 187 -0.37 7.21 22.85
CA THR A 187 0.05 8.21 23.85
C THR A 187 -0.13 9.65 23.33
N PRO A 188 -0.20 10.68 24.20
CA PRO A 188 -0.37 12.06 23.77
C PRO A 188 0.71 12.56 22.79
N GLN A 189 1.97 12.15 22.99
CA GLN A 189 3.10 12.53 22.11
C GLN A 189 2.91 11.96 20.71
N ARG A 190 2.47 10.71 20.68
CA ARG A 190 2.20 9.93 19.49
C ARG A 190 1.02 10.52 18.73
N GLU A 191 -0.07 10.85 19.44
CA GLU A 191 -1.24 11.55 18.87
C GLU A 191 -0.86 12.88 18.22
N ALA A 192 -0.02 13.69 18.87
CA ALA A 192 0.44 14.96 18.30
C ALA A 192 1.22 14.75 16.98
N LEU A 193 2.09 13.75 16.93
CA LEU A 193 2.83 13.40 15.71
C LEU A 193 1.91 12.88 14.60
N TRP A 194 0.99 11.97 14.94
CA TRP A 194 -0.04 11.44 14.04
C TRP A 194 -0.89 12.55 13.43
N ARG A 195 -1.40 13.47 14.25
CA ARG A 195 -2.19 14.62 13.79
C ARG A 195 -1.42 15.50 12.82
N ARG A 196 -0.15 15.79 13.10
CA ARG A 196 0.71 16.57 12.19
C ARG A 196 0.83 15.90 10.84
N TRP A 197 1.15 14.60 10.81
CA TRP A 197 1.30 13.86 9.55
C TRP A 197 -0.01 13.71 8.78
N ILE A 198 -1.12 13.43 9.46
CA ILE A 198 -2.45 13.35 8.85
C ILE A 198 -2.86 14.70 8.27
N ALA A 199 -2.56 15.81 8.95
CA ALA A 199 -2.79 17.15 8.40
C ALA A 199 -1.96 17.39 7.13
N LEU A 200 -0.67 17.07 7.13
CA LEU A 200 0.19 17.20 5.95
C LEU A 200 -0.27 16.32 4.78
N TYR A 201 -0.74 15.11 5.09
CA TYR A 201 -1.33 14.18 4.12
C TYR A 201 -2.59 14.78 3.48
N ASN A 202 -3.53 15.27 4.30
CA ASN A 202 -4.78 15.87 3.83
C ASN A 202 -4.59 17.19 3.07
N GLU A 203 -3.61 18.01 3.46
CA GLU A 203 -3.29 19.26 2.77
C GLU A 203 -2.79 19.00 1.34
N ARG A 204 -1.99 17.95 1.14
CA ARG A 204 -1.31 17.68 -0.13
C ARG A 204 -2.01 16.65 -1.00
N LEU A 205 -2.67 15.65 -0.40
CA LEU A 205 -3.29 14.51 -1.08
C LEU A 205 -2.37 13.91 -2.17
N LEU A 206 -1.10 13.67 -1.81
CA LEU A 206 -0.10 13.12 -2.73
C LEU A 206 -0.51 11.80 -3.40
N PRO A 207 -1.35 10.92 -2.82
CA PRO A 207 -1.87 9.76 -3.55
C PRO A 207 -2.65 10.09 -4.83
N GLN A 208 -3.15 11.31 -4.98
CA GLN A 208 -3.80 11.77 -6.23
C GLN A 208 -2.79 12.33 -7.25
N GLY A 209 -1.50 12.34 -6.92
CA GLY A 209 -0.43 12.73 -7.83
C GLY A 209 0.08 11.59 -8.69
N ILE A 210 1.06 11.90 -9.54
CA ILE A 210 1.78 10.93 -10.36
C ILE A 210 3.12 10.64 -9.67
N TYR A 211 3.32 9.39 -9.27
CA TYR A 211 4.61 8.95 -8.74
C TYR A 211 5.65 8.85 -9.85
N ARG A 212 6.72 9.65 -9.74
CA ARG A 212 7.80 9.75 -10.74
C ARG A 212 8.92 8.77 -10.43
N GLY A 213 8.57 7.48 -10.42
CA GLY A 213 9.46 6.38 -10.02
C GLY A 213 10.68 6.17 -10.91
N GLU A 214 10.67 6.73 -12.12
CA GLU A 214 11.74 6.68 -13.13
C GLU A 214 12.87 7.67 -12.87
N LEU A 215 12.66 8.67 -11.99
CA LEU A 215 13.65 9.73 -11.76
C LEU A 215 14.86 9.26 -10.95
N TYR A 216 14.68 8.27 -10.07
CA TYR A 216 15.72 7.79 -9.17
C TYR A 216 15.72 6.27 -9.14
N ASP A 217 16.90 5.68 -9.14
CA ASP A 217 17.10 4.25 -8.95
C ASP A 217 17.17 3.91 -7.45
N ILE A 218 16.57 2.78 -7.05
CA ILE A 218 16.51 2.39 -5.62
C ILE A 218 17.85 1.83 -5.11
N GLY A 219 18.67 1.25 -5.99
CA GLY A 219 19.97 0.69 -5.66
C GLY A 219 21.10 1.73 -5.72
N PHE A 220 21.12 2.55 -6.77
CA PHE A 220 22.27 3.40 -7.10
C PHE A 220 22.17 4.85 -6.60
N ASP A 221 20.97 5.44 -6.55
CA ASP A 221 20.85 6.82 -6.09
C ASP A 221 20.87 6.90 -4.57
N LYS A 222 21.72 7.80 -4.04
CA LYS A 222 21.86 8.06 -2.60
C LYS A 222 21.75 9.58 -2.33
N PRO A 223 20.99 9.98 -1.30
CA PRO A 223 20.16 9.14 -0.43
C PRO A 223 18.98 8.54 -1.21
N GLU A 224 18.32 7.51 -0.67
CA GLU A 224 17.14 6.93 -1.34
C GLU A 224 16.11 8.04 -1.57
N THR A 225 15.62 8.18 -2.80
CA THR A 225 14.81 9.34 -3.19
C THR A 225 13.55 8.90 -3.94
N HIS A 226 12.44 9.55 -3.60
CA HIS A 226 11.15 9.37 -4.23
C HIS A 226 10.54 10.71 -4.59
N VAL A 227 9.74 10.74 -5.66
CA VAL A 227 9.11 11.96 -6.15
C VAL A 227 7.67 11.71 -6.52
N VAL A 228 6.79 12.61 -6.11
CA VAL A 228 5.40 12.72 -6.57
C VAL A 228 5.23 14.05 -7.27
N GLU A 229 4.70 14.02 -8.48
CA GLU A 229 4.27 15.22 -9.20
C GLU A 229 2.78 15.44 -8.99
N LYS A 230 2.38 16.64 -8.56
CA LYS A 230 0.97 17.00 -8.41
C LYS A 230 0.78 18.49 -8.63
N SER A 231 -0.20 18.85 -9.45
CA SER A 231 -0.58 20.25 -9.71
C SER A 231 0.61 21.14 -10.14
N GLY A 232 1.49 20.61 -11.01
CA GLY A 232 2.69 21.30 -11.50
C GLY A 232 3.85 21.42 -10.50
N ARG A 233 3.71 20.83 -9.30
CA ARG A 233 4.71 20.82 -8.23
C ARG A 233 5.35 19.46 -8.11
N LEU A 234 6.59 19.43 -7.62
CA LEU A 234 7.33 18.19 -7.35
C LEU A 234 7.56 18.05 -5.85
N TYR A 235 7.11 16.94 -5.29
CA TYR A 235 7.26 16.59 -3.89
C TYR A 235 8.35 15.53 -3.78
N TYR A 236 9.51 15.91 -3.26
CA TYR A 236 10.65 15.01 -3.09
C TYR A 236 10.66 14.47 -1.67
N ALA A 237 11.02 13.20 -1.51
CA ALA A 237 11.28 12.59 -0.22
C ALA A 237 12.62 11.84 -0.26
N PHE A 238 13.53 12.24 0.62
CA PHE A 238 14.87 11.68 0.76
C PHE A 238 14.94 10.86 2.04
N TYR A 239 15.59 9.70 2.01
CA TYR A 239 15.70 8.78 3.13
C TYR A 239 17.14 8.30 3.33
N ALA A 240 17.61 8.40 4.57
CA ALA A 240 18.91 7.93 5.00
C ALA A 240 18.94 7.86 6.54
N ARG A 241 19.74 6.96 7.11
CA ARG A 241 19.98 6.97 8.56
C ARG A 241 20.50 8.34 9.02
N ARG A 242 21.44 8.90 8.26
CA ARG A 242 21.96 10.26 8.38
C ARG A 242 22.46 10.71 7.01
N TRP A 243 22.23 11.96 6.65
CA TRP A 243 22.78 12.58 5.45
C TRP A 243 23.32 13.97 5.76
N SER A 244 24.42 14.33 5.12
CA SER A 244 24.95 15.69 5.09
C SER A 244 25.72 15.86 3.78
N GLY A 245 25.16 16.61 2.85
CA GLY A 245 25.75 16.77 1.52
C GLY A 245 24.76 17.18 0.45
N PRO A 246 25.21 17.23 -0.81
CA PRO A 246 24.37 17.60 -1.93
C PRO A 246 23.33 16.53 -2.23
N VAL A 247 22.16 16.95 -2.69
CA VAL A 247 21.15 16.12 -3.37
C VAL A 247 20.81 16.73 -4.71
N ALA A 248 20.45 15.90 -5.68
CA ALA A 248 19.95 16.34 -6.97
C ALA A 248 18.41 16.24 -7.00
N LEU A 249 17.74 17.31 -7.43
CA LEU A 249 16.30 17.41 -7.67
C LEU A 249 16.04 17.18 -9.16
N ARG A 250 15.78 15.94 -9.56
CA ARG A 250 15.50 15.51 -10.94
C ARG A 250 14.04 15.72 -11.29
N GLY A 251 13.75 15.88 -12.58
CA GLY A 251 12.39 16.08 -13.08
C GLY A 251 11.94 17.55 -13.16
N LEU A 252 12.80 18.50 -12.79
CA LEU A 252 12.57 19.93 -12.99
C LEU A 252 12.46 20.27 -14.49
N THR A 253 11.46 21.06 -14.86
CA THR A 253 11.32 21.60 -16.22
C THR A 253 11.99 22.98 -16.34
N ALA A 254 11.87 23.62 -17.50
CA ALA A 254 12.42 24.95 -17.73
C ALA A 254 11.85 25.98 -16.74
N GLY A 255 12.73 26.78 -16.14
CA GLY A 255 12.36 27.80 -15.16
C GLY A 255 13.10 27.63 -13.84
N ARG A 256 12.64 28.37 -12.82
CA ARG A 256 13.13 28.29 -11.45
C ARG A 256 12.04 27.73 -10.55
N TYR A 257 12.47 27.05 -9.50
CA TYR A 257 11.59 26.51 -8.47
C TYR A 257 12.03 27.05 -7.12
N ARG A 258 11.07 27.45 -6.30
CA ARG A 258 11.27 27.65 -4.86
C ARG A 258 11.11 26.31 -4.14
N VAL A 259 12.04 25.98 -3.26
CA VAL A 259 12.06 24.71 -2.55
C VAL A 259 11.85 24.92 -1.05
N ARG A 260 10.85 24.25 -0.48
CA ARG A 260 10.50 24.31 0.94
C ARG A 260 10.50 22.91 1.55
N ASP A 261 11.06 22.77 2.74
CA ASP A 261 10.80 21.67 3.65
C ASP A 261 9.39 21.84 4.21
N TYR A 262 8.45 21.03 3.74
CA TYR A 262 7.05 21.16 4.14
C TYR A 262 6.75 20.44 5.46
N PHE A 263 7.65 19.60 5.97
CA PHE A 263 7.46 19.02 7.30
C PHE A 263 7.83 20.06 8.35
N ASN A 264 9.02 20.67 8.25
CA ASN A 264 9.52 21.64 9.23
C ASN A 264 9.15 23.10 8.94
N ASP A 265 8.38 23.35 7.88
CA ASP A 265 8.01 24.70 7.45
C ASP A 265 9.21 25.63 7.27
N ARG A 266 10.16 25.22 6.41
CA ARG A 266 11.41 25.96 6.19
C ARG A 266 11.71 26.11 4.71
N GLU A 267 11.90 27.35 4.26
CA GLU A 267 12.43 27.65 2.93
C GLU A 267 13.90 27.20 2.81
N LEU A 268 14.24 26.49 1.74
CA LEU A 268 15.58 25.95 1.50
C LEU A 268 16.30 26.64 0.35
N GLY A 269 15.59 27.46 -0.43
CA GLY A 269 16.15 28.27 -1.51
C GLY A 269 15.52 27.97 -2.87
N HIS A 270 16.32 28.10 -3.93
CA HIS A 270 15.86 27.94 -5.31
C HIS A 270 16.70 26.95 -6.08
N VAL A 271 16.06 26.23 -7.00
CA VAL A 271 16.72 25.33 -7.96
C VAL A 271 16.22 25.62 -9.37
N SER A 272 16.94 25.10 -10.37
CA SER A 272 16.52 25.11 -11.77
C SER A 272 17.00 23.84 -12.46
N GLN A 273 16.52 23.57 -13.68
CA GLN A 273 17.03 22.46 -14.47
C GLN A 273 18.56 22.53 -14.69
N ALA A 274 19.12 23.73 -14.84
CA ALA A 274 20.57 23.94 -15.01
C ALA A 274 21.37 23.83 -13.71
N GLN A 275 20.72 24.06 -12.55
CA GLN A 275 21.32 23.98 -11.23
C GLN A 275 20.37 23.21 -10.29
N PRO A 276 20.26 21.88 -10.46
CA PRO A 276 19.25 21.08 -9.78
C PRO A 276 19.70 20.60 -8.40
N HIS A 277 20.63 21.28 -7.73
CA HIS A 277 21.27 20.76 -6.52
C HIS A 277 20.95 21.61 -5.28
N LEU A 278 20.77 20.94 -4.14
CA LEU A 278 20.67 21.55 -2.82
C LEU A 278 21.57 20.81 -1.84
N SER A 279 22.15 21.53 -0.88
CA SER A 279 22.84 20.90 0.26
C SER A 279 21.84 20.67 1.40
N LEU A 280 21.72 19.42 1.85
CA LEU A 280 20.80 19.02 2.92
C LEU A 280 21.55 18.32 4.04
N ALA A 281 21.04 18.47 5.26
CA ALA A 281 21.47 17.69 6.42
C ALA A 281 20.23 17.22 7.19
N PHE A 282 20.08 15.91 7.38
CA PHE A 282 18.92 15.31 8.02
C PHE A 282 19.22 13.93 8.61
N GLU A 283 18.31 13.48 9.49
CA GLU A 283 18.26 12.11 10.02
C GLU A 283 16.91 11.50 9.66
N ARG A 284 16.90 10.21 9.31
CA ARG A 284 15.75 9.43 8.80
C ARG A 284 15.21 9.91 7.45
N PHE A 285 14.69 11.13 7.37
CA PHE A 285 14.07 11.66 6.16
C PHE A 285 14.22 13.17 6.00
N GLN A 286 14.04 13.64 4.76
CA GLN A 286 13.79 15.04 4.43
C GLN A 286 12.74 15.09 3.33
N VAL A 287 11.66 15.84 3.54
CA VAL A 287 10.58 15.97 2.55
C VAL A 287 10.47 17.41 2.05
N LEU A 288 10.43 17.59 0.74
CA LEU A 288 10.52 18.88 0.07
C LEU A 288 9.36 19.08 -0.90
N GLU A 289 8.93 20.32 -1.06
CA GLU A 289 8.05 20.77 -2.12
C GLU A 289 8.82 21.76 -2.99
N ALA A 290 8.93 21.47 -4.29
CA ALA A 290 9.45 22.38 -5.30
C ALA A 290 8.29 23.01 -6.08
N ILE A 291 8.21 24.33 -6.00
CA ILE A 291 7.11 25.15 -6.53
C ILE A 291 7.66 25.97 -7.70
N PRO A 292 7.14 25.81 -8.93
CA PRO A 292 7.51 26.68 -10.05
C PRO A 292 7.30 28.17 -9.73
N LEU A 293 8.22 29.02 -10.19
CA LEU A 293 8.15 30.48 -10.10
C LEU A 293 7.74 31.13 -11.43
#